data_AF-A0A7V4G7U7-F1
#
_entry.id   AF-A0A7V4G7U7-F1
#
_cell.length_a   1.000
_cell.length_b   1.000
_cell.length_c   1.000
_cell.angle_alpha   90.00
_cell.angle_beta   90.00
_cell.angle_gamma   90.00
#
_symmetry.space_group_name_H-M   'P 1'
#
loop_
_entity.id
_entity.type
_entity.pdbx_description
1 polymer ?
#
loop_
_entity_poly.entity_id
_entity_poly.type
_entity_poly.pdbx_seq_one_letter_code
_entity_poly.pdbx_strand_id
1 'polypeptide(L)' 'MSEDCCAPTVPTMILACAGGSNVGQLSNQAAVELTQEGFGTLFCLAGIGAHLSGFVQSARDIPQLVVIPGATHQIFIPK' A
#
# COMPACT_ATOMS: atom_id res chain seq x y z
N MET A 1 -16.66 18.05 21.84
CA MET A 1 -15.23 18.25 22.08
C MET A 1 -14.55 17.35 21.08
N SER A 2 -14.37 17.83 19.84
CA SER A 2 -13.11 18.48 19.38
C SER A 2 -12.00 17.44 19.48
N GLU A 3 -11.38 17.00 18.38
CA GLU A 3 -10.51 17.85 17.57
C GLU A 3 -10.56 17.48 16.06
N ASP A 4 -10.49 18.50 15.22
CA ASP A 4 -10.12 18.51 13.79
C ASP A 4 -9.69 17.17 13.15
N CYS A 5 -10.63 16.39 12.59
CA CYS A 5 -10.30 15.20 11.79
C CYS A 5 -9.88 15.53 10.34
N CYS A 6 -9.55 16.79 10.03
CA CYS A 6 -8.96 17.18 8.75
C CYS A 6 -7.44 17.02 8.79
N ALA A 7 -6.95 15.83 9.18
CA ALA A 7 -5.63 15.45 8.71
C ALA A 7 -5.69 15.50 7.19
N PRO A 8 -4.80 16.23 6.49
CA PRO A 8 -4.79 16.20 5.04
C PRO A 8 -4.68 14.73 4.64
N THR A 9 -5.64 14.24 3.86
CA THR A 9 -5.60 12.87 3.33
C THR A 9 -4.38 12.81 2.42
N VAL A 10 -3.24 12.44 3.00
CA VAL A 10 -1.98 12.32 2.26
C VAL A 10 -2.19 11.16 1.31
N PRO A 11 -2.07 11.38 -0.02
CA PRO A 11 -2.28 10.32 -0.97
C PRO A 11 -1.27 9.20 -0.67
N THR A 12 -1.80 8.04 -0.28
CA THR A 12 -1.03 6.91 0.22
C THR A 12 -1.20 5.75 -0.74
N MET A 13 -0.09 5.23 -1.26
CA MET A 13 -0.07 4.04 -2.09
C MET A 13 0.16 2.81 -1.20
N ILE A 14 -0.70 1.81 -1.34
CA ILE A 14 -0.60 0.55 -0.60
C ILE A 14 -0.11 -0.54 -1.57
N LEU A 15 1.03 -1.13 -1.28
CA LEU A 15 1.62 -2.25 -2.01
C LEU A 15 1.46 -3.53 -1.21
N ALA A 16 0.70 -4.48 -1.74
CA ALA A 16 0.60 -5.82 -1.18
C ALA A 16 0.91 -6.86 -2.25
N CYS A 17 1.63 -7.92 -1.86
CA CYS A 17 1.91 -9.05 -2.72
C CYS A 17 1.14 -10.27 -2.22
N ALA A 18 0.12 -10.70 -2.97
CA ALA A 18 -0.64 -11.90 -2.64
C ALA A 18 0.20 -13.18 -2.73
N GLY A 19 1.21 -13.20 -3.62
CA GLY A 19 2.09 -14.37 -3.81
C GLY A 19 1.33 -15.68 -4.01
N GLY A 20 1.97 -16.79 -3.63
CA GLY A 20 1.35 -18.13 -3.58
C GLY A 20 1.17 -18.67 -2.16
N SER A 21 1.36 -17.82 -1.14
CA SER A 21 1.25 -18.22 0.27
C SER A 21 -0.08 -17.77 0.89
N ASN A 22 -0.52 -18.50 1.92
CA ASN A 22 -1.66 -18.11 2.75
C ASN A 22 -1.45 -16.73 3.41
N VAL A 23 -0.22 -16.44 3.85
CA VAL A 23 0.14 -15.13 4.45
C VAL A 23 0.01 -14.02 3.41
N GLY A 24 0.43 -14.23 2.17
CA GLY A 24 0.27 -13.24 1.10
C GLY A 24 -1.21 -12.97 0.77
N GLN A 25 -2.05 -14.00 0.74
CA GLN A 25 -3.50 -13.82 0.55
C GLN A 25 -4.13 -12.99 1.68
N LEU A 26 -3.74 -13.23 2.94
CA LEU A 26 -4.19 -12.42 4.08
C LEU A 26 -3.69 -10.98 4.01
N SER A 27 -2.42 -10.77 3.64
CA SER A 27 -1.86 -9.43 3.44
C SER A 27 -2.59 -8.67 2.33
N ASN A 28 -2.96 -9.35 1.24
CA ASN A 28 -3.78 -8.76 0.19
C ASN A 28 -5.17 -8.39 0.68
N GLN A 29 -5.83 -9.27 1.45
CA GLN A 29 -7.14 -8.99 2.04
C GLN A 29 -7.10 -7.74 2.93
N ALA A 30 -6.09 -7.64 3.81
CA ALA A 30 -5.90 -6.46 4.66
C ALA A 30 -5.68 -5.18 3.84
N ALA A 31 -4.90 -5.26 2.76
CA ALA A 31 -4.66 -4.12 1.87
C ALA A 31 -5.94 -3.66 1.15
N VAL A 32 -6.81 -4.60 0.77
CA VAL A 32 -8.11 -4.32 0.16
C VAL A 32 -9.03 -3.63 1.16
N GLU A 33 -9.14 -4.13 2.39
CA GLU A 33 -9.93 -3.50 3.46
C GLU A 33 -9.46 -2.06 3.73
N LEU A 34 -8.15 -1.85 3.91
CA LEU A 34 -7.57 -0.51 4.12
C LEU A 34 -7.88 0.45 2.96
N THR A 35 -7.93 -0.06 1.73
CA THR A 35 -8.30 0.72 0.55
C THR A 35 -9.80 1.06 0.56
N GLN A 36 -10.66 0.13 0.97
CA GLN A 36 -12.11 0.35 1.10
C GLN A 36 -12.46 1.35 2.21
N GLU A 37 -11.71 1.32 3.31
CA GLU A 37 -11.82 2.27 4.42
C GLU A 37 -11.26 3.66 4.07
N GLY A 38 -10.59 3.82 2.91
CA GLY A 38 -10.10 5.10 2.42
C GLY A 38 -8.73 5.51 2.95
N PHE A 39 -7.96 4.60 3.57
CA PHE A 39 -6.61 4.89 4.07
C PHE A 39 -5.57 5.00 2.95
N GLY A 40 -5.87 4.56 1.74
CA GLY A 40 -4.95 4.65 0.60
C GLY A 40 -5.50 3.96 -0.64
N THR A 41 -4.68 3.87 -1.68
CA THR A 41 -5.01 3.18 -2.94
C THR A 41 -4.10 1.98 -3.16
N LEU A 42 -4.70 0.81 -3.36
CA LEU A 42 -3.98 -0.41 -3.68
C LEU A 42 -3.28 -0.31 -5.04
N PHE A 43 -2.02 -0.75 -5.11
CA PHE A 43 -1.20 -0.65 -6.30
C PHE A 43 -0.40 -1.93 -6.55
N CYS A 44 -0.12 -2.23 -7.83
CA CYS A 44 0.49 -3.50 -8.22
C CYS A 44 2.01 -3.47 -8.02
N LEU A 45 2.50 -4.20 -7.01
CA LEU A 45 3.94 -4.39 -6.78
C LEU A 45 4.63 -5.08 -7.97
N ALA A 46 3.95 -6.01 -8.64
CA ALA A 46 4.52 -6.72 -9.80
C ALA A 46 4.78 -5.76 -10.98
N GLY A 47 3.94 -4.74 -11.18
CA GLY A 47 4.16 -3.72 -12.21
C GLY A 47 5.41 -2.87 -11.96
N ILE A 48 5.70 -2.59 -10.68
CA ILE A 48 6.94 -1.90 -10.27
C ILE A 48 8.15 -2.83 -10.47
N GLY A 49 8.06 -4.09 -10.05
CA GLY A 49 9.12 -5.08 -10.22
C GLY A 49 9.45 -5.39 -11.69
N ALA A 50 8.44 -5.30 -12.57
CA ALA A 50 8.61 -5.39 -14.02
C ALA A 50 9.14 -4.11 -14.68
N HIS A 51 9.46 -3.08 -13.88
CA HIS A 51 9.99 -1.79 -14.34
C HIS A 51 9.09 -1.07 -15.35
N LEU A 52 7.78 -1.28 -15.28
CA LEU A 52 6.83 -0.57 -16.14
C LEU A 52 6.88 0.92 -15.80
N SER A 53 7.21 1.75 -16.79
CA SER A 53 7.49 3.18 -16.59
C SER A 53 6.38 3.91 -15.82
N GLY A 54 5.12 3.68 -16.16
CA GLY A 54 3.98 4.26 -15.44
C GLY A 54 3.90 3.84 -13.97
N PHE A 55 4.15 2.55 -13.67
CA PHE A 55 4.10 2.04 -12.30
C PHE A 55 5.26 2.58 -11.45
N VAL A 56 6.45 2.66 -12.03
CA VAL A 56 7.63 3.20 -11.36
C VAL A 56 7.49 4.70 -11.10
N GLN A 57 6.93 5.47 -12.03
CA GLN A 57 6.68 6.90 -11.82
C GLN A 57 5.60 7.12 -10.74
N SER A 58 4.47 6.43 -10.81
CA SER A 58 3.42 6.55 -9.78
C SER A 58 3.92 6.24 -8.36
N ALA A 59 4.83 5.27 -8.22
CA ALA A 59 5.44 4.95 -6.93
C ALA A 59 6.48 5.99 -6.46
N ARG A 60 7.05 6.80 -7.36
CA ARG A 60 7.99 7.89 -7.04
C ARG A 60 7.27 9.20 -6.72
N ASP A 61 6.14 9.44 -7.37
CA ASP A 61 5.38 10.69 -7.22
C ASP A 61 4.50 10.72 -5.96
N ILE A 62 4.28 9.56 -5.32
CA ILE A 62 3.43 9.45 -4.13
C ILE A 62 4.18 9.90 -2.87
N PRO A 63 3.58 10.75 -2.01
CA PRO A 63 4.22 11.20 -0.77
C PRO A 63 4.31 10.11 0.30
N GLN A 64 3.42 9.12 0.27
CA GLN A 64 3.43 8.00 1.21
C GLN A 64 3.25 6.66 0.50
N LEU A 65 4.12 5.71 0.84
CA LEU A 65 4.12 4.36 0.30
C LEU A 65 4.11 3.35 1.44
N VAL A 66 3.04 2.58 1.57
CA VAL A 66 2.91 1.51 2.57
C VAL A 66 3.12 0.17 1.88
N VAL A 67 4.07 -0.62 2.38
CA VAL A 67 4.31 -1.98 1.87
C VAL A 67 3.86 -2.99 2.91
N ILE A 68 2.92 -3.85 2.53
CA ILE A 68 2.43 -4.97 3.35
C ILE A 68 3.05 -6.25 2.79
N PRO A 69 4.13 -6.77 3.40
CA PRO A 69 4.73 -8.01 2.93
C PRO A 69 3.82 -9.21 3.23
N GLY A 70 3.76 -10.15 2.29
CA GLY A 70 3.12 -11.46 2.46
C GLY A 70 3.98 -12.49 3.19
N ALA A 71 4.97 -12.03 3.95
CA ALA A 71 5.91 -12.87 4.71
C ALA A 71 5.93 -12.40 6.17
N THR A 72 6.34 -13.28 7.07
CA THR A 72 6.18 -13.18 8.53
C THR A 72 6.80 -11.94 9.19
N HIS A 73 7.48 -11.05 8.45
CA HIS A 73 8.09 -9.83 8.98
C HIS A 73 7.95 -8.58 8.08
N GLN A 74 7.32 -7.57 8.71
CA GLN A 74 7.42 -6.10 8.62
C GLN A 74 6.72 -5.28 7.53
N ILE A 75 5.59 -4.67 7.93
CA ILE A 75 5.04 -3.44 7.39
C ILE A 75 6.12 -2.34 7.48
N PHE A 76 6.60 -1.90 6.32
CA PHE A 76 7.53 -0.76 6.23
C PHE A 76 6.70 0.50 6.00
N ILE A 77 6.66 1.38 7.01
CA ILE A 77 6.20 2.76 6.85
C ILE A 77 7.48 3.60 6.67
N PRO A 78 7.82 4.04 5.43
CA PRO A 78 8.88 5.00 5.24
C PRO A 78 8.49 6.29 5.98
N LYS A 79 9.42 6.78 6.81
CA LYS A 79 9.34 8.08 7.47
C LYS A 79 9.71 9.20 6.50
#